data_AF-A0A1Q8VV90-F1
#
_entry.id   AF-A0A1Q8VV90-F1
#
_cell.length_a   1.000
_cell.length_b   1.000
_cell.length_c   1.000
_cell.angle_alpha   90.00
_cell.angle_beta   90.00
_cell.angle_gamma   90.00
#
_symmetry.space_group_name_H-M   'P 1'
#
loop_
_entity.id
_entity.type
_entity.pdbx_description
1 polymer ?
#
loop_
_entity_poly.entity_id
_entity_poly.type
_entity_poly.pdbx_seq_one_letter_code
_entity_poly.pdbx_strand_id
1 'polypeptide(L)'
;MLILPAVLVLGLGLAACGGGKSQSTASPSAPASASGSASAQAAPSNVATPTVQTAKPTTAPASPSGDVSTPDASSIDPKAVETGDLSKDEYPEVGLDKSVRVDGDLVISLGQMQAKDFASGPGEVGGAGVLIPVTVTNRSSQELPLASVLSTTVNYGEGAGTPASEIVSASDAVPAKLAAGETVTVNRAFVIPAEGRGNIKVVVDLGADHGAATFRGSAG
;
A
#
# COMPACT_ATOMS: atom_id res chain seq x y z
N MET A 1 24.56 -13.47 -48.00
CA MET A 1 24.41 -14.76 -47.27
C MET A 1 23.18 -14.57 -46.39
N LEU A 2 21.95 -14.98 -46.75
CA LEU A 2 21.43 -16.36 -46.93
C LEU A 2 22.01 -17.26 -45.82
N ILE A 3 21.24 -17.77 -44.86
CA ILE A 3 20.26 -18.86 -44.98
C ILE A 3 19.38 -18.94 -43.69
N LEU A 4 18.10 -19.29 -43.87
CA LEU A 4 17.08 -19.64 -42.86
C LEU A 4 17.01 -21.19 -42.69
N PRO A 5 16.03 -21.77 -41.95
CA PRO A 5 16.04 -22.32 -40.59
C PRO A 5 16.25 -23.87 -40.53
N ALA A 6 16.30 -24.45 -39.33
CA ALA A 6 16.12 -25.91 -39.15
C ALA A 6 15.18 -26.23 -37.97
N VAL A 7 14.14 -26.99 -38.31
CA VAL A 7 13.13 -27.62 -37.44
C VAL A 7 13.45 -29.12 -37.36
N LEU A 8 13.32 -29.74 -36.19
CA LEU A 8 13.29 -31.20 -35.96
C LEU A 8 12.60 -31.43 -34.58
N VAL A 9 11.35 -31.87 -34.39
CA VAL A 9 10.56 -33.06 -34.77
C VAL A 9 10.87 -34.34 -33.95
N LEU A 10 9.82 -34.76 -33.22
CA LEU A 10 9.39 -36.08 -32.70
C LEU A 10 10.13 -36.80 -31.56
N GLY A 11 9.32 -37.21 -30.56
CA GLY A 11 9.59 -38.30 -29.63
C GLY A 11 8.31 -38.77 -28.92
N LEU A 12 7.67 -39.81 -29.48
CA LEU A 12 6.53 -40.55 -28.95
C LEU A 12 6.99 -41.53 -27.85
N GLY A 13 6.21 -41.74 -26.78
CA GLY A 13 6.47 -42.78 -25.78
C GLY A 13 5.22 -43.20 -25.00
N LEU A 14 4.64 -44.35 -25.39
CA LEU A 14 3.61 -45.12 -24.69
C LEU A 14 4.25 -46.11 -23.70
N ALA A 15 3.67 -46.27 -22.51
CA ALA A 15 3.64 -47.49 -21.68
C ALA A 15 2.51 -47.29 -20.63
N ALA A 16 1.42 -48.06 -20.47
CA ALA A 16 1.10 -49.50 -20.52
C ALA A 16 1.41 -50.28 -19.22
N CYS A 17 0.34 -50.93 -18.69
CA CYS A 17 0.23 -51.99 -17.67
C CYS A 17 0.47 -51.59 -16.20
N GLY A 18 -0.30 -52.01 -15.20
CA GLY A 18 -1.46 -52.92 -15.01
C GLY A 18 -1.92 -52.73 -13.53
N GLY A 19 -3.00 -53.26 -12.96
CA GLY A 19 -3.92 -54.37 -13.26
C GLY A 19 -4.39 -54.93 -11.90
N GLY A 20 -5.68 -55.29 -11.75
CA GLY A 20 -6.22 -55.97 -10.55
C GLY A 20 -7.60 -55.44 -10.14
N LYS A 21 -8.73 -55.78 -10.78
CA LYS A 21 -9.47 -57.07 -10.84
C LYS A 21 -10.25 -57.38 -9.55
N SER A 22 -11.57 -57.18 -9.59
CA SER A 22 -12.56 -58.07 -8.96
C SER A 22 -13.90 -57.96 -9.70
N GLN A 23 -14.47 -59.14 -9.95
CA GLN A 23 -15.53 -59.47 -10.89
C GLN A 23 -16.92 -59.44 -10.24
N SER A 24 -17.93 -59.10 -11.07
CA SER A 24 -19.30 -59.68 -11.13
C SER A 24 -20.21 -59.54 -9.89
N THR A 25 -21.54 -59.38 -9.94
CA THR A 25 -22.58 -59.78 -10.90
C THR A 25 -23.92 -59.10 -10.51
N ALA A 26 -24.82 -58.89 -11.49
CA ALA A 26 -26.30 -58.68 -11.52
C ALA A 26 -27.12 -58.60 -10.20
N SER A 27 -28.26 -57.91 -10.02
CA SER A 27 -29.39 -57.53 -10.90
C SER A 27 -30.35 -56.56 -10.11
N PRO A 28 -31.45 -56.02 -10.69
CA PRO A 28 -32.13 -54.79 -10.26
C PRO A 28 -33.35 -54.97 -9.32
N SER A 29 -33.75 -53.92 -8.60
CA SER A 29 -35.16 -53.58 -8.24
C SER A 29 -35.28 -52.30 -7.38
N ALA A 30 -36.06 -51.33 -7.90
CA ALA A 30 -36.99 -50.38 -7.25
C ALA A 30 -36.59 -49.45 -6.05
N PRO A 31 -37.20 -48.25 -5.95
CA PRO A 31 -36.80 -47.20 -5.00
C PRO A 31 -37.52 -47.32 -3.66
N ALA A 32 -36.86 -46.86 -2.58
CA ALA A 32 -37.51 -46.60 -1.30
C ALA A 32 -37.00 -45.27 -0.73
N SER A 33 -37.91 -44.30 -0.65
CA SER A 33 -37.74 -43.06 0.11
C SER A 33 -37.51 -43.37 1.58
N ALA A 34 -36.51 -42.73 2.19
CA ALA A 34 -36.46 -42.50 3.62
C ALA A 34 -35.89 -41.11 3.87
N SER A 35 -36.78 -40.20 4.26
CA SER A 35 -36.45 -38.90 4.84
C SER A 35 -35.53 -39.09 6.04
N GLY A 36 -34.46 -38.31 6.07
CA GLY A 36 -33.54 -38.20 7.19
C GLY A 36 -32.88 -36.84 7.16
N SER A 37 -33.65 -35.80 7.42
CA SER A 37 -33.14 -34.44 7.66
C SER A 37 -32.17 -34.45 8.83
N ALA A 38 -30.89 -34.23 8.55
CA ALA A 38 -29.93 -33.74 9.53
C ALA A 38 -29.43 -32.39 9.02
N SER A 39 -30.19 -31.34 9.34
CA SER A 39 -29.76 -29.96 9.18
C SER A 39 -28.61 -29.71 10.15
N ALA A 40 -27.38 -29.87 9.66
CA ALA A 40 -26.22 -29.27 10.31
C ALA A 40 -26.34 -27.75 10.13
N GLN A 41 -26.87 -27.08 11.15
CA GLN A 41 -26.90 -25.63 11.25
C GLN A 41 -25.46 -25.14 11.29
N ALA A 42 -24.97 -24.65 10.14
CA ALA A 42 -23.73 -23.90 10.10
C ALA A 42 -23.88 -22.71 11.04
N ALA A 43 -23.12 -22.72 12.14
CA ALA A 43 -22.98 -21.54 12.98
C ALA A 43 -22.50 -20.39 12.08
N PRO A 44 -23.08 -19.18 12.18
CA PRO A 44 -22.55 -18.05 11.47
C PRO A 44 -21.12 -17.83 11.96
N SER A 45 -20.15 -18.01 11.06
CA SER A 45 -18.80 -17.50 11.29
C SER A 45 -18.94 -16.00 11.53
N ASN A 46 -18.72 -15.57 12.77
CA ASN A 46 -18.52 -14.16 13.09
C ASN A 46 -17.20 -13.72 12.45
N VAL A 47 -17.20 -13.53 11.13
CA VAL A 47 -16.17 -12.79 10.44
C VAL A 47 -16.38 -11.35 10.89
N ALA A 48 -15.60 -10.93 11.89
CA ALA A 48 -15.48 -9.53 12.21
C ALA A 48 -15.01 -8.83 10.93
N THR A 49 -15.86 -7.98 10.34
CA THR A 49 -15.41 -7.07 9.29
C THR A 49 -14.25 -6.26 9.86
N PRO A 50 -13.04 -6.30 9.27
CA PRO A 50 -11.96 -5.46 9.72
C PRO A 50 -12.42 -4.00 9.62
N THR A 51 -12.52 -3.32 10.76
CA THR A 51 -12.91 -1.92 10.80
C THR A 51 -11.65 -1.08 10.72
N VAL A 52 -11.31 -0.62 9.51
CA VAL A 52 -10.29 0.41 9.33
C VAL A 52 -10.83 1.72 9.92
N GLN A 53 -10.05 2.36 10.78
CA GLN A 53 -10.43 3.65 11.34
C GLN A 53 -10.18 4.74 10.30
N THR A 54 -11.19 5.55 9.96
CA THR A 54 -10.97 6.75 9.14
C THR A 54 -10.35 7.84 10.01
N ALA A 55 -9.24 8.41 9.55
CA ALA A 55 -8.65 9.56 10.22
C ALA A 55 -9.66 10.71 10.26
N LYS A 56 -9.61 11.51 11.33
CA LYS A 56 -10.54 12.62 11.53
C LYS A 56 -9.81 13.95 11.31
N PRO A 57 -10.20 14.76 10.31
CA PRO A 57 -9.70 16.13 10.18
C PRO A 57 -10.04 16.99 11.40
N THR A 58 -9.15 17.93 11.68
CA THR A 58 -9.28 18.91 12.75
C THR A 58 -8.88 20.28 12.23
N THR A 59 -9.31 21.34 12.91
CA THR A 59 -8.85 22.69 12.57
C THR A 59 -7.32 22.76 12.72
N ALA A 60 -6.65 23.29 11.70
CA ALA A 60 -5.22 23.45 11.75
C ALA A 60 -4.83 24.35 12.94
N PRO A 61 -3.80 24.00 13.71
CA PRO A 61 -3.24 24.89 14.71
C PRO A 61 -2.81 26.22 14.07
N ALA A 62 -2.82 27.31 14.86
CA ALA A 62 -2.16 28.54 14.45
C ALA A 62 -0.71 28.22 14.04
N SER A 63 -0.27 28.75 12.89
CA SER A 63 1.00 28.37 12.25
C SER A 63 2.14 28.24 13.27
N PRO A 64 2.68 27.03 13.52
CA PRO A 64 3.89 26.92 14.30
C PRO A 64 5.02 27.56 13.49
N SER A 65 5.86 28.37 14.15
CA SER A 65 7.09 28.95 13.57
C SER A 65 8.20 27.92 13.37
N GLY A 66 7.87 26.63 13.34
CA GLY A 66 8.80 25.53 13.18
C GLY A 66 9.39 25.45 11.79
N ASP A 67 10.44 24.63 11.69
CA ASP A 67 11.33 24.36 10.55
C ASP A 67 10.58 23.78 9.33
N VAL A 68 9.75 24.60 8.69
CA VAL A 68 9.12 24.26 7.42
C VAL A 68 10.12 24.52 6.33
N SER A 69 10.62 23.45 5.73
CA SER A 69 11.36 23.54 4.48
C SER A 69 10.36 23.93 3.40
N THR A 70 10.68 24.99 2.66
CA THR A 70 10.06 25.24 1.35
C THR A 70 11.08 24.77 0.35
N PRO A 71 11.02 23.51 -0.11
CA PRO A 71 12.03 22.99 -1.00
C PRO A 71 11.97 23.77 -2.32
N ASP A 72 13.10 23.87 -3.01
CA ASP A 72 13.18 24.64 -4.24
C ASP A 72 12.27 24.03 -5.31
N ALA A 73 11.18 24.74 -5.63
CA ALA A 73 10.18 24.27 -6.59
C ALA A 73 10.72 24.23 -8.03
N SER A 74 11.88 24.83 -8.31
CA SER A 74 12.52 24.74 -9.63
C SER A 74 13.00 23.33 -9.96
N SER A 75 13.05 22.43 -8.96
CA SER A 75 13.30 21.01 -9.17
C SER A 75 12.10 20.25 -9.76
N ILE A 76 10.90 20.85 -9.70
CA ILE A 76 9.67 20.25 -10.19
C ILE A 76 9.48 20.58 -11.67
N ASP A 77 9.36 19.54 -12.50
CA ASP A 77 8.92 19.67 -13.88
C ASP A 77 7.39 19.45 -13.93
N PRO A 78 6.58 20.45 -14.34
CA PRO A 78 5.12 20.28 -14.46
C PRO A 78 4.71 19.24 -15.52
N LYS A 79 5.67 18.70 -16.28
CA LYS A 79 5.48 17.65 -17.28
C LYS A 79 6.11 16.31 -16.86
N ALA A 80 6.59 16.18 -15.62
CA ALA A 80 7.19 14.96 -15.08
C ALA A 80 6.28 13.74 -15.26
N VAL A 81 5.00 13.86 -14.88
CA VAL A 81 4.00 12.80 -15.03
C VAL A 81 3.75 12.45 -16.51
N GLU A 82 3.64 13.45 -17.38
CA GLU A 82 3.38 13.27 -18.81
C GLU A 82 4.57 12.62 -19.54
N THR A 83 5.79 12.94 -19.13
CA THR A 83 7.03 12.42 -19.70
C THR A 83 7.49 11.09 -19.08
N GLY A 84 6.91 10.73 -17.93
CA GLY A 84 7.23 9.52 -17.16
C GLY A 84 8.50 9.66 -16.29
N ASP A 85 9.09 10.86 -16.20
CA ASP A 85 10.23 11.13 -15.31
C ASP A 85 9.74 11.59 -13.93
N LEU A 86 9.20 10.66 -13.14
CA LEU A 86 8.64 10.95 -11.81
C LEU A 86 9.67 11.51 -10.81
N SER A 87 10.98 11.33 -11.07
CA SER A 87 12.01 11.96 -10.23
C SER A 87 12.03 13.49 -10.34
N LYS A 88 11.37 14.04 -11.37
CA LYS A 88 11.15 15.49 -11.54
C LYS A 88 9.81 15.94 -10.97
N ASP A 89 9.04 15.06 -10.39
CA ASP A 89 7.81 15.39 -9.66
C ASP A 89 8.06 15.47 -8.14
N GLU A 90 9.21 14.96 -7.68
CA GLU A 90 9.58 14.95 -6.26
C GLU A 90 10.35 16.21 -5.86
N TYR A 91 9.96 16.82 -4.74
CA TYR A 91 10.76 17.83 -4.07
C TYR A 91 12.07 17.21 -3.52
N PRO A 92 13.14 18.01 -3.36
CA PRO A 92 14.38 17.57 -2.72
C PRO A 92 14.16 16.89 -1.37
N GLU A 93 14.95 15.85 -1.08
CA GLU A 93 14.86 15.09 0.17
C GLU A 93 15.12 15.99 1.38
N VAL A 94 14.23 15.93 2.38
CA VAL A 94 14.41 16.56 3.70
C VAL A 94 14.47 15.51 4.82
N GLY A 95 14.87 15.90 6.02
CA GLY A 95 14.86 15.01 7.19
C GLY A 95 13.44 14.57 7.60
N LEU A 96 13.30 13.39 8.22
CA LEU A 96 12.01 12.86 8.67
C LEU A 96 11.29 13.75 9.70
N ASP A 97 12.02 14.59 10.43
CA ASP A 97 11.49 15.55 11.42
C ASP A 97 11.06 16.90 10.80
N LYS A 98 11.25 17.08 9.50
CA LYS A 98 10.95 18.33 8.79
C LYS A 98 9.52 18.34 8.25
N SER A 99 9.07 19.55 7.93
CA SER A 99 7.84 19.75 7.14
C SER A 99 8.21 20.24 5.74
N VAL A 100 7.46 19.79 4.74
CA VAL A 100 7.58 20.22 3.34
C VAL A 100 6.37 21.06 2.98
N ARG A 101 6.61 22.24 2.41
CA ARG A 101 5.58 23.07 1.80
C ARG A 101 5.47 22.76 0.31
N VAL A 102 4.31 22.26 -0.09
CA VAL A 102 3.94 21.92 -1.48
C VAL A 102 3.04 23.03 -2.03
N ASP A 103 3.41 23.56 -3.20
CA ASP A 103 2.68 24.63 -3.91
C ASP A 103 2.35 25.88 -3.08
N GLY A 104 3.13 26.14 -2.03
CA GLY A 104 2.97 27.29 -1.14
C GLY A 104 1.91 27.14 -0.04
N ASP A 105 0.87 26.34 -0.26
CA ASP A 105 -0.31 26.29 0.62
C ASP A 105 -0.53 24.94 1.32
N LEU A 106 0.02 23.85 0.79
CA LEU A 106 -0.09 22.53 1.40
C LEU A 106 1.16 22.29 2.25
N VAL A 107 0.99 21.75 3.45
CA VAL A 107 2.12 21.41 4.34
C VAL A 107 2.03 19.94 4.72
N ILE A 108 3.09 19.20 4.42
CA ILE A 108 3.22 17.77 4.71
C ILE A 108 4.31 17.58 5.75
N SER A 109 4.07 16.73 6.74
CA SER A 109 5.07 16.36 7.75
C SER A 109 4.85 14.92 8.22
N LEU A 110 5.89 14.32 8.76
CA LEU A 110 5.82 12.99 9.38
C LEU A 110 5.85 13.14 10.90
N GLY A 111 4.97 12.40 11.57
CA GLY A 111 4.99 12.26 13.03
C GLY A 111 6.06 11.28 13.49
N GLN A 112 6.14 11.07 14.81
CA GLN A 112 7.05 10.06 15.35
C GLN A 112 6.67 8.66 14.86
N MET A 113 7.63 8.00 14.23
CA MET A 113 7.47 6.67 13.69
C MET A 113 7.48 5.63 14.82
N GLN A 114 6.65 4.60 14.67
CA GLN A 114 6.52 3.55 15.67
C GLN A 114 6.89 2.20 15.06
N ALA A 115 8.06 1.69 15.43
CA ALA A 115 8.45 0.33 15.15
C ALA A 115 7.62 -0.66 15.97
N LYS A 116 6.92 -1.58 15.30
CA LYS A 116 6.15 -2.65 15.96
C LYS A 116 5.92 -3.83 15.01
N ASP A 117 5.50 -4.95 15.58
CA ASP A 117 5.00 -6.07 14.79
C ASP A 117 3.52 -5.86 14.45
N PHE A 118 3.19 -6.09 13.19
CA PHE A 118 1.82 -6.00 12.67
C PHE A 118 1.26 -7.38 12.37
N ALA A 119 0.01 -7.59 12.72
CA ALA A 119 -0.72 -8.80 12.32
C ALA A 119 -0.94 -8.81 10.81
N SER A 120 -1.07 -10.02 10.23
CA SER A 120 -1.46 -10.18 8.83
C SER A 120 -2.99 -10.12 8.71
N GLY A 121 -3.51 -9.24 7.86
CA GLY A 121 -4.89 -9.26 7.41
C GLY A 121 -5.13 -10.23 6.24
N PRO A 122 -6.38 -10.43 5.81
CA PRO A 122 -6.69 -11.25 4.63
C PRO A 122 -5.96 -10.74 3.37
N GLY A 123 -5.13 -11.59 2.77
CA GLY A 123 -4.35 -11.23 1.58
C GLY A 123 -3.15 -10.31 1.84
N GLU A 124 -2.88 -9.96 3.10
CA GLU A 124 -1.74 -9.14 3.50
C GLU A 124 -0.65 -10.01 4.15
N VAL A 125 0.59 -9.51 4.10
CA VAL A 125 1.71 -10.08 4.83
C VAL A 125 2.05 -9.13 5.97
N GLY A 126 1.87 -9.58 7.21
CA GLY A 126 2.29 -8.87 8.42
C GLY A 126 3.73 -9.17 8.82
N GLY A 127 4.13 -8.72 10.00
CA GLY A 127 5.46 -8.88 10.56
C GLY A 127 6.05 -7.58 11.09
N ALA A 128 7.37 -7.55 11.23
CA ALA A 128 8.10 -6.38 11.69
C ALA A 128 7.87 -5.20 10.73
N GLY A 129 7.36 -4.08 11.26
CA GLY A 129 7.08 -2.90 10.46
C GLY A 129 7.21 -1.59 11.20
N VAL A 130 6.84 -0.52 10.51
CA VAL A 130 6.81 0.84 11.02
C VAL A 130 5.44 1.47 10.75
N LEU A 131 4.84 2.09 11.78
CA LEU A 131 3.72 3.01 11.64
C LEU A 131 4.27 4.41 11.39
N ILE A 132 3.87 5.04 10.28
CA ILE A 132 4.28 6.36 9.85
C ILE A 132 3.06 7.29 9.92
N PRO A 133 2.99 8.22 10.89
CA PRO A 133 1.92 9.21 10.93
C PRO A 133 2.16 10.28 9.86
N VAL A 134 1.39 10.30 8.79
CA VAL A 134 1.49 11.31 7.72
C VAL A 134 0.51 12.43 8.02
N THR A 135 1.01 13.65 8.24
CA THR A 135 0.17 14.82 8.52
C THR A 135 0.11 15.74 7.31
N VAL A 136 -1.10 16.01 6.85
CA VAL A 136 -1.39 16.96 5.75
C VAL A 136 -2.17 18.13 6.33
N THR A 137 -1.68 19.34 6.10
CA THR A 137 -2.35 20.59 6.44
C THR A 137 -2.69 21.35 5.16
N ASN A 138 -3.97 21.63 4.95
CA ASN A 138 -4.45 22.41 3.83
C ASN A 138 -4.58 23.87 4.25
N ARG A 139 -3.61 24.72 3.90
CA ARG A 139 -3.71 26.18 4.14
C ARG A 139 -4.20 26.96 2.92
N SER A 140 -4.58 26.25 1.86
CA SER A 140 -5.18 26.87 0.70
C SER A 140 -6.59 27.37 1.03
N SER A 141 -7.20 28.07 0.07
CA SER A 141 -8.61 28.45 0.14
C SER A 141 -9.55 27.41 -0.49
N GLN A 142 -9.03 26.28 -0.97
CA GLN A 142 -9.82 25.25 -1.66
C GLN A 142 -9.88 23.95 -0.85
N GLU A 143 -10.93 23.16 -1.07
CA GLU A 143 -11.06 21.82 -0.50
C GLU A 143 -10.19 20.84 -1.29
N LEU A 144 -9.44 19.99 -0.60
CA LEU A 144 -8.60 18.95 -1.21
C LEU A 144 -9.36 17.60 -1.19
N PRO A 145 -9.55 16.91 -2.33
CA PRO A 145 -10.19 15.59 -2.38
C PRO A 145 -9.23 14.48 -1.91
N LEU A 146 -8.85 14.54 -0.64
CA LEU A 146 -7.69 13.85 -0.06
C LEU A 146 -7.66 12.33 -0.34
N ALA A 147 -8.79 11.61 -0.23
CA ALA A 147 -8.80 10.16 -0.46
C ALA A 147 -8.47 9.75 -1.89
N SER A 148 -8.70 10.63 -2.87
CA SER A 148 -8.41 10.35 -4.28
C SER A 148 -6.97 10.67 -4.65
N VAL A 149 -6.27 11.45 -3.83
CA VAL A 149 -5.00 12.07 -4.22
C VAL A 149 -3.84 11.74 -3.28
N LEU A 150 -4.10 11.44 -2.00
CA LEU A 150 -3.04 11.09 -1.05
C LEU A 150 -2.49 9.69 -1.34
N SER A 151 -1.24 9.63 -1.77
CA SER A 151 -0.45 8.40 -1.86
C SER A 151 0.79 8.50 -0.99
N THR A 152 1.23 7.37 -0.43
CA THR A 152 2.44 7.30 0.38
C THR A 152 3.26 6.10 -0.07
N THR A 153 4.42 6.36 -0.65
CA THR A 153 5.38 5.34 -1.08
C THR A 153 6.55 5.32 -0.11
N VAL A 154 6.96 4.12 0.31
CA VAL A 154 8.07 3.97 1.25
C VAL A 154 9.08 2.98 0.71
N ASN A 155 10.35 3.37 0.72
CA ASN A 155 11.48 2.51 0.39
C ASN A 155 12.44 2.46 1.59
N TYR A 156 13.13 1.34 1.79
CA TYR A 156 14.09 1.18 2.87
C TYR A 156 15.44 0.65 2.39
N GLY A 157 16.52 0.94 3.12
CA GLY A 157 17.89 0.64 2.72
C GLY A 157 18.56 1.76 1.93
N GLU A 158 19.78 1.50 1.45
CA GLU A 158 20.60 2.49 0.75
C GLU A 158 20.20 2.71 -0.72
N GLY A 159 20.68 3.80 -1.31
CA GLY A 159 20.40 4.14 -2.72
C GLY A 159 18.90 4.37 -2.96
N ALA A 160 18.36 3.71 -4.01
CA ALA A 160 16.92 3.71 -4.33
C ALA A 160 16.07 2.89 -3.35
N GLY A 161 16.72 2.03 -2.53
CA GLY A 161 16.05 1.21 -1.52
C GLY A 161 15.19 0.07 -2.07
N THR A 162 14.66 -0.73 -1.16
CA THR A 162 13.68 -1.77 -1.39
C THR A 162 12.28 -1.21 -1.12
N PRO A 163 11.30 -1.37 -2.02
CA PRO A 163 9.92 -0.94 -1.77
C PRO A 163 9.34 -1.68 -0.55
N ALA A 164 8.78 -0.91 0.39
CA ALA A 164 8.05 -1.44 1.53
C ALA A 164 6.61 -1.79 1.12
N SER A 165 6.11 -2.91 1.64
CA SER A 165 4.70 -3.28 1.43
C SER A 165 3.83 -2.63 2.50
N GLU A 166 2.76 -1.95 2.08
CA GLU A 166 1.77 -1.39 3.01
C GLU A 166 0.92 -2.49 3.66
N ILE A 167 0.56 -2.29 4.91
CA ILE A 167 -0.41 -3.08 5.66
C ILE A 167 -1.67 -2.24 5.82
N VAL A 168 -2.62 -2.41 4.89
CA VAL A 168 -3.84 -1.58 4.80
C VAL A 168 -4.70 -1.79 6.05
N SER A 169 -4.78 -3.02 6.57
CA SER A 169 -5.54 -3.34 7.78
C SER A 169 -5.05 -2.62 9.05
N ALA A 170 -3.79 -2.16 9.06
CA ALA A 170 -3.16 -1.45 10.16
C ALA A 170 -2.94 0.06 9.88
N SER A 171 -3.36 0.51 8.70
CA SER A 171 -3.35 1.91 8.30
C SER A 171 -4.72 2.55 8.52
N ASP A 172 -4.76 3.88 8.67
CA ASP A 172 -6.01 4.61 8.70
C ASP A 172 -6.59 4.73 7.30
N ALA A 173 -7.93 4.70 7.20
CA ALA A 173 -8.61 5.10 5.98
C ALA A 173 -8.45 6.62 5.80
N VAL A 174 -8.12 7.02 4.58
CA VAL A 174 -7.98 8.43 4.23
C VAL A 174 -9.37 9.07 4.20
N PRO A 175 -9.60 10.21 4.89
CA PRO A 175 -10.85 10.95 4.76
C PRO A 175 -11.08 11.37 3.32
N ALA A 176 -12.33 11.35 2.87
CA ALA A 176 -12.68 11.71 1.49
C ALA A 176 -12.12 13.08 1.06
N LYS A 177 -12.03 14.01 2.01
CA LYS A 177 -11.67 15.39 1.77
C LYS A 177 -11.01 16.05 2.98
N LEU A 178 -10.28 17.12 2.72
CA LEU A 178 -9.64 17.99 3.71
C LEU A 178 -9.98 19.44 3.38
N ALA A 179 -10.79 20.09 4.22
CA ALA A 179 -11.22 21.45 3.94
C ALA A 179 -10.09 22.48 4.12
N ALA A 180 -10.31 23.69 3.60
CA ALA A 180 -9.41 24.82 3.81
C ALA A 180 -9.22 25.10 5.32
N GLY A 181 -7.98 25.28 5.73
CA GLY A 181 -7.60 25.50 7.12
C GLY A 181 -7.66 24.26 8.01
N GLU A 182 -7.86 23.06 7.46
CA GLU A 182 -7.85 21.82 8.22
C GLU A 182 -6.50 21.10 8.15
N THR A 183 -6.27 20.29 9.17
CA THR A 183 -5.16 19.34 9.26
C THR A 183 -5.72 17.96 9.55
N VAL A 184 -5.13 16.94 8.94
CA VAL A 184 -5.38 15.54 9.28
C VAL A 184 -4.08 14.77 9.38
N THR A 185 -4.02 13.83 10.32
CA THR A 185 -2.95 12.83 10.42
C THR A 185 -3.52 11.47 10.04
N VAL A 186 -2.92 10.82 9.04
CA VAL A 186 -3.26 9.48 8.57
C VAL A 186 -2.11 8.55 8.94
N ASN A 187 -2.35 7.56 9.78
CA ASN A 187 -1.34 6.56 10.08
C ASN A 187 -1.21 5.57 8.92
N ARG A 188 0.01 5.36 8.43
CA ARG A 188 0.33 4.39 7.37
C ARG A 188 1.28 3.33 7.90
N ALA A 189 0.91 2.07 7.80
CA ALA A 189 1.71 0.95 8.29
C ALA A 189 2.43 0.25 7.13
N PHE A 190 3.73 0.02 7.28
CA PHE A 190 4.53 -0.67 6.27
C PHE A 190 5.35 -1.80 6.88
N VAL A 191 5.47 -2.90 6.15
CA VAL A 191 6.43 -3.97 6.45
C VAL A 191 7.83 -3.44 6.14
N ILE A 192 8.62 -3.23 7.19
CA ILE A 192 10.00 -2.76 7.11
C ILE A 192 10.79 -3.55 8.15
N PRO A 193 11.68 -4.45 7.71
CA PRO A 193 12.49 -5.26 8.62
C PRO A 193 13.48 -4.35 9.38
N ALA A 194 13.91 -4.79 10.56
CA ALA A 194 14.71 -3.95 11.46
C ALA A 194 16.00 -3.44 10.81
N GLU A 195 16.67 -4.28 10.02
CA GLU A 195 17.87 -3.98 9.25
C GLU A 195 17.67 -2.88 8.19
N GLY A 196 16.43 -2.69 7.71
CA GLY A 196 16.08 -1.66 6.72
C GLY A 196 15.81 -0.29 7.32
N ARG A 197 15.58 -0.20 8.63
CA ARG A 197 15.07 1.01 9.29
C ARG A 197 16.09 2.12 9.45
N GLY A 198 17.39 1.84 9.30
CA GLY A 198 18.44 2.86 9.40
C GLY A 198 18.41 3.90 8.28
N ASN A 199 17.76 3.59 7.15
CA ASN A 199 17.59 4.50 6.03
C ASN A 199 16.26 4.19 5.34
N ILE A 200 15.27 5.05 5.53
CA ILE A 200 13.99 4.99 4.82
C ILE A 200 13.80 6.27 4.01
N LYS A 201 13.21 6.12 2.82
CA LYS A 201 12.70 7.21 1.98
C LYS A 201 11.18 7.13 1.99
N VAL A 202 10.51 8.22 2.37
CA VAL A 202 9.05 8.35 2.34
C VAL A 202 8.72 9.44 1.33
N VAL A 203 7.92 9.09 0.32
CA VAL A 203 7.39 10.03 -0.68
C VAL A 203 5.90 10.15 -0.44
N VAL A 204 5.43 11.37 -0.17
CA VAL A 204 4.02 11.68 0.01
C VAL A 204 3.55 12.52 -1.17
N ASP A 205 2.66 11.95 -1.95
CA ASP A 205 2.12 12.51 -3.19
C ASP A 205 0.66 12.93 -2.96
N LEU A 206 0.26 14.06 -3.55
CA LEU A 206 -1.08 14.62 -3.44
C LEU A 206 -1.77 14.73 -4.80
N GLY A 207 -1.44 13.83 -5.73
CA GLY A 207 -1.96 13.76 -7.09
C GLY A 207 -1.11 14.55 -8.09
N ALA A 208 -1.34 14.29 -9.38
CA ALA A 208 -0.52 14.82 -10.50
C ALA A 208 -0.52 16.35 -10.65
N ASP A 209 -1.38 17.07 -9.93
CA ASP A 209 -1.41 18.54 -9.92
C ASP A 209 -0.41 19.14 -8.91
N HIS A 210 0.23 18.29 -8.10
CA HIS A 210 1.07 18.68 -6.96
C HIS A 210 2.39 17.91 -6.96
N GLY A 211 3.50 18.58 -6.69
CA GLY A 211 4.78 17.89 -6.48
C GLY A 211 4.78 17.05 -5.21
N ALA A 212 5.47 15.92 -5.22
CA ALA A 212 5.54 14.99 -4.10
C ALA A 212 6.58 15.41 -3.05
N ALA A 213 6.20 15.39 -1.77
CA ALA A 213 7.10 15.67 -0.67
C ALA A 213 7.96 14.45 -0.31
N THR A 214 9.28 14.63 -0.29
CA THR A 214 10.23 13.54 -0.06
C THR A 214 10.99 13.70 1.25
N PHE A 215 10.93 12.67 2.09
CA PHE A 215 11.58 12.62 3.39
C PHE A 215 12.55 11.45 3.45
N ARG A 216 13.69 11.63 4.12
CA ARG A 216 14.69 10.59 4.32
C ARG A 216 15.30 10.60 5.72
N GLY A 217 15.55 9.42 6.27
CA GLY A 217 16.24 9.26 7.56
C GLY A 217 16.03 7.89 8.19
N SER A 218 16.27 7.77 9.50
CA SER A 218 16.13 6.53 10.26
C SER A 218 14.76 6.41 10.96
N ALA A 219 14.19 5.22 10.97
CA ALA A 219 12.88 4.89 11.54
C ALA A 219 12.97 3.80 12.61
N GLY A 220 13.57 4.10 13.75
CA GLY A 220 13.72 3.15 14.86
C GLY A 220 14.75 3.58 15.88
#